data_AF-A0A522RAS8-F1
#
_entry.id   AF-A0A522RAS8-F1
#
_cell.length_a   1.000
_cell.length_b   1.000
_cell.length_c   1.000
_cell.angle_alpha   90.00
_cell.angle_beta   90.00
_cell.angle_gamma   90.00
#
_symmetry.space_group_name_H-M   'P 1'
#
loop_
_entity.id
_entity.type
_entity.pdbx_description
1 polymer ?
#
loop_
_entity_poly.entity_id
_entity_poly.type
_entity_poly.pdbx_seq_one_letter_code
_entity_poly.pdbx_strand_id
1 'polypeptide(L)' 'MIRQFPLDLRWPPHQRLDAFWPGANVPALQGVTDVANGGGGWLYLCGTPGTGKSHLLVGGCRVAVESGR' A
#
# COMPACT_ATOMS: atom_id res chain seq x y z
N MET A 1 -4.13 -35.27 -9.31
CA MET A 1 -3.77 -34.00 -8.65
C MET A 1 -4.68 -32.90 -9.19
N ILE A 2 -5.31 -32.11 -8.32
CA ILE A 2 -6.08 -30.92 -8.74
C ILE A 2 -5.10 -29.76 -8.98
N ARG A 3 -5.33 -28.99 -10.05
CA ARG A 3 -4.56 -27.78 -10.37
C ARG A 3 -5.09 -26.62 -9.53
N GLN A 4 -4.21 -25.94 -8.79
CA GLN A 4 -4.57 -24.71 -8.10
C GLN A 4 -4.58 -23.55 -9.10
N PHE A 5 -5.66 -22.79 -9.12
CA PHE A 5 -5.77 -21.56 -9.89
C PHE A 5 -5.62 -20.35 -8.96
N PRO A 6 -5.05 -19.23 -9.45
CA PRO A 6 -5.06 -18.00 -8.69
C PRO A 6 -6.50 -17.57 -8.42
N LEU A 7 -6.76 -17.16 -7.18
CA LEU A 7 -7.98 -16.44 -6.86
C LEU A 7 -7.83 -15.02 -7.41
N ASP A 8 -8.83 -14.54 -8.14
CA ASP A 8 -8.84 -13.22 -8.77
C ASP A 8 -9.07 -12.11 -7.73
N LEU A 9 -8.15 -11.98 -6.78
CA LEU A 9 -8.15 -10.95 -5.77
C LEU A 9 -7.89 -9.59 -6.43
N ARG A 10 -8.87 -8.70 -6.33
CA ARG A 10 -8.79 -7.32 -6.84
C ARG A 10 -8.46 -6.37 -5.71
N TRP A 11 -7.60 -5.39 -5.99
CA TRP A 11 -7.36 -4.28 -5.08
C TRP A 11 -8.62 -3.40 -4.97
N PRO A 12 -9.04 -3.00 -3.75
CA PRO A 12 -10.16 -2.08 -3.60
C PRO A 12 -9.84 -0.74 -4.29
N PRO A 13 -10.69 -0.26 -5.22
CA PRO A 13 -10.36 0.90 -6.06
C PRO A 13 -10.21 2.21 -5.27
N HIS A 14 -10.73 2.26 -4.03
CA HIS A 14 -10.65 3.43 -3.15
C HIS A 14 -9.37 3.50 -2.30
N GLN A 15 -8.59 2.41 -2.20
CA GLN A 15 -7.38 2.38 -1.39
C GLN A 15 -6.17 2.87 -2.19
N ARG A 16 -6.22 4.14 -2.59
CA ARG A 16 -5.18 4.82 -3.36
C ARG A 16 -4.46 5.83 -2.47
N LEU A 17 -3.16 6.04 -2.70
CA LEU A 17 -2.38 7.03 -1.93
C LEU A 17 -2.87 8.46 -2.16
N ASP A 18 -3.33 8.79 -3.37
CA ASP A 18 -3.93 10.10 -3.71
C ASP A 18 -5.31 10.33 -3.06
N ALA A 19 -5.99 9.27 -2.62
CA ALA A 19 -7.26 9.31 -1.90
C ALA A 19 -7.08 9.22 -0.37
N PHE A 20 -5.84 9.11 0.13
CA PHE A 20 -5.56 9.02 1.55
C PHE A 20 -5.51 10.42 2.19
N TRP A 21 -6.35 10.67 3.20
CA TRP A 21 -6.26 11.91 3.98
C TRP A 21 -5.02 11.87 4.90
N PRO A 22 -4.02 12.75 4.70
CA PRO A 22 -2.73 12.61 5.35
C PRO A 22 -2.77 12.92 6.86
N GLY A 23 -3.42 14.00 7.29
CA GLY A 23 -3.52 14.36 8.72
C GLY A 23 -2.17 14.25 9.47
N ALA A 24 -2.17 13.59 10.63
CA ALA A 24 -0.94 13.30 11.39
C ALA A 24 -0.06 12.19 10.76
N ASN A 25 -0.55 11.50 9.73
CA ASN A 25 0.11 10.37 9.07
C ASN A 25 0.96 10.80 7.87
N VAL A 26 1.26 12.10 7.69
CA VAL A 26 2.16 12.59 6.63
C VAL A 26 3.46 11.77 6.55
N PRO A 27 4.18 11.49 7.65
CA PRO A 27 5.42 10.70 7.59
C PRO A 27 5.18 9.28 7.08
N ALA A 28 4.06 8.65 7.44
CA ALA A 28 3.71 7.31 6.99
C ALA A 28 3.38 7.30 5.49
N LEU A 29 2.62 8.30 5.01
CA LEU A 29 2.32 8.44 3.58
C LEU A 29 3.60 8.65 2.76
N GLN A 30 4.51 9.51 3.23
CA GLN A 30 5.80 9.76 2.58
C GLN A 30 6.67 8.50 2.53
N GLY A 31 6.85 7.81 3.67
CA GLY A 31 7.67 6.60 3.73
C GLY A 31 7.13 5.46 2.84
N VAL A 32 5.81 5.28 2.81
CA VAL A 32 5.18 4.29 1.90
C VAL A 32 5.37 4.69 0.45
N THR A 33 5.21 5.97 0.12
CA THR A 33 5.38 6.47 -1.25
C THR A 33 6.82 6.27 -1.72
N ASP A 34 7.81 6.53 -0.86
CA ASP A 34 9.23 6.37 -1.18
C ASP A 34 9.58 4.89 -1.47
N VAL A 35 9.26 3.98 -0.55
CA VAL A 35 9.53 2.54 -0.73
C VAL A 35 8.77 1.97 -1.93
N ALA A 36 7.50 2.36 -2.12
CA ALA A 36 6.73 1.95 -3.30
C ALA A 36 7.36 2.46 -4.60
N ASN A 37 8.06 3.59 -4.56
CA ASN A 37 8.81 4.18 -5.67
C ASN A 37 10.18 3.53 -5.93
N GLY A 38 10.55 2.49 -5.19
CA GLY A 38 11.86 1.85 -5.28
C GLY A 38 12.92 2.51 -4.39
N GLY A 39 12.49 3.37 -3.44
CA GLY A 39 13.33 3.82 -2.35
C GLY A 39 13.89 2.63 -1.57
N GLY A 40 15.16 2.72 -1.19
CA GLY A 40 15.84 1.64 -0.48
C GLY A 40 15.37 1.52 0.97
N GLY A 41 15.51 0.32 1.54
CA GLY A 41 15.25 0.06 2.95
C GLY A 41 13.95 -0.70 3.22
N TRP A 42 13.53 -0.67 4.48
CA TRP A 42 12.39 -1.41 5.01
C TRP A 42 11.56 -0.47 5.88
N LEU A 43 10.24 -0.54 5.74
CA LEU A 43 9.29 0.28 6.48
C LEU A 43 8.43 -0.62 7.36
N TYR A 44 8.24 -0.22 8.61
CA TYR A 44 7.29 -0.84 9.53
C TYR A 44 6.20 0.17 9.91
N LEU A 45 4.93 -0.17 9.67
CA LEU A 45 3.77 0.65 10.02
C LEU A 45 3.05 0.08 11.24
N CYS A 46 2.98 0.87 12.30
CA CYS A 46 2.27 0.52 13.54
C CYS A 46 1.25 1.62 13.90
N GLY A 47 0.14 1.22 14.50
CA GLY A 47 -0.93 2.12 14.93
C GLY A 47 -2.19 1.36 15.31
N THR A 48 -3.09 2.02 16.04
CA THR A 48 -4.38 1.44 16.49
C THR A 48 -5.25 0.97 15.31
N PRO A 49 -6.25 0.11 15.53
CA PRO A 49 -7.22 -0.24 14.49
C PRO A 49 -7.86 1.01 13.85
N GLY A 50 -8.11 0.97 12.53
CA GLY A 50 -8.75 2.08 11.81
C GLY A 50 -7.83 3.26 11.44
N THR A 51 -6.53 3.19 11.72
CA THR A 51 -5.55 4.27 11.40
C THR A 51 -5.07 4.30 9.95
N GLY A 52 -5.65 3.48 9.05
CA GLY A 52 -5.31 3.52 7.62
C GLY A 52 -4.08 2.71 7.20
N LYS A 53 -3.49 1.87 8.08
CA LYS A 53 -2.35 0.99 7.73
C LYS A 53 -2.60 0.16 6.46
N SER A 54 -3.75 -0.52 6.38
CA SER A 54 -4.10 -1.32 5.20
C SER A 54 -4.30 -0.46 3.96
N HIS A 55 -4.93 0.72 4.09
CA HIS A 55 -5.09 1.67 2.98
C HIS A 55 -3.73 2.08 2.42
N LEU A 56 -2.80 2.47 3.30
CA LEU A 56 -1.45 2.87 2.92
C LEU A 56 -0.71 1.72 2.22
N LEU A 57 -0.68 0.52 2.80
CA LEU A 57 0.06 -0.61 2.22
C LEU A 57 -0.53 -1.07 0.87
N VAL A 58 -1.85 -1.15 0.76
CA VAL A 58 -2.52 -1.48 -0.52
C VAL A 58 -2.28 -0.40 -1.57
N GLY A 59 -2.37 0.88 -1.18
CA GLY A 59 -2.03 1.99 -2.07
C GLY A 59 -0.58 1.96 -2.54
N GLY A 60 0.35 1.58 -1.65
CA GLY A 60 1.77 1.37 -1.99
C GLY A 60 1.96 0.23 -2.99
N CYS A 61 1.30 -0.92 -2.79
CA CYS A 61 1.33 -2.02 -3.76
C CYS A 61 0.84 -1.58 -5.14
N ARG A 62 -0.22 -0.77 -5.19
CA ARG A 62 -0.70 -0.21 -6.45
C ARG A 62 0.35 0.66 -7.13
N VAL A 63 0.98 1.58 -6.40
CA VAL A 63 2.04 2.45 -6.95
C VAL A 63 3.21 1.65 -7.49
N ALA A 64 3.64 0.60 -6.77
CA ALA A 64 4.70 -0.30 -7.24
C ALA A 64 4.31 -0.99 -8.56
N VAL A 65 3.12 -1.59 -8.62
CA VAL A 65 2.58 -2.24 -9.83
C VAL A 65 2.47 -1.28 -11.01
N GLU A 66 1.92 -0.07 -10.79
CA GLU A 66 1.81 0.97 -11.82
C GLU A 66 3.17 1.45 -12.33
N SER A 67 4.22 1.28 -11.53
CA SER A 67 5.60 1.62 -11.88
C SER A 67 6.41 0.43 -12.41
N GLY A 68 5.79 -0.74 -12.60
CA GLY A 68 6.46 -1.95 -13.09
C GLY A 68 7.43 -2.59 -12.08
N ARG A 69 7.15 -2.45 -10.78
CA ARG A 69 7.93 -3.06 -9.69
C ARG A 69 7.13 -4.11 -8.93
#